data_AF-A0A7Y3HGJ1-F1
#
_entry.id   AF-A0A7Y3HGJ1-F1
#
_cell.length_a   1.000
_cell.length_b   1.000
_cell.length_c   1.000
_cell.angle_alpha   90.00
_cell.angle_beta   90.00
_cell.angle_gamma   90.00
#
_symmetry.space_group_name_H-M   'P 1'
#
loop_
_entity.id
_entity.type
_entity.pdbx_description
1 polymer ?
#
loop_
_entity_poly.entity_id
_entity_poly.type
_entity_poly.pdbx_seq_one_letter_code
_entity_poly.pdbx_strand_id
1 'polypeptide(L)'
;MRRLLLVLVLVASACSSGSGDGTSVSTTPPTSAGPTTTMPAPTTTTTEVPGGWHLAWQPTALVETISDDLAAIAGVGTVSMVRVGDAHIARTAKADGTIVDEPADGFVIPVEIHAVDATAHADFVPGPQSDVLRAMSDNEVLLGSTSAALRRLDVGDTITFSDGLEVTVAGIVDDDYVGDAEIVTARSDLEVFATFLDKYAVFWFDGERADLEAEVETIAGEPVTVRAWGEVLVFRHGDSVRSQAAFKDRFGEFTIRPGGGTFEQERAWREENIVTETIPLLGSVTCHREFVEMLRQAMTELEEAGNGSKINRASYQGCWNPRFIANRLAISHHSFGAAADINFFEPLDGPYSPTDPDLLVALYTVGLTSGHLWVNPDPGHFEWFDS
;
A
#
# COMPACT_ATOMS: atom_id res chain seq x y z
N MET A 1 37.42 -13.32 22.03
CA MET A 1 38.54 -13.42 21.06
C MET A 1 37.96 -13.26 19.67
N ARG A 2 37.97 -12.02 19.14
CA ARG A 2 37.54 -11.69 17.78
C ARG A 2 38.61 -12.19 16.79
N ARG A 3 38.21 -12.87 15.72
CA ARG A 3 39.07 -13.09 14.53
C ARG A 3 38.47 -12.32 13.36
N LEU A 4 39.12 -11.20 13.08
CA LEU A 4 39.01 -10.40 11.86
C LEU A 4 39.72 -11.18 10.74
N LEU A 5 39.08 -11.41 9.60
CA LEU A 5 39.76 -11.88 8.39
C LEU A 5 39.86 -10.70 7.41
N LEU A 6 41.10 -10.27 7.17
CA LEU A 6 41.46 -9.28 6.16
C LEU A 6 41.89 -10.07 4.91
N VAL A 7 41.21 -9.88 3.78
CA VAL A 7 41.63 -10.46 2.49
C VAL A 7 42.35 -9.37 1.69
N LEU A 8 43.63 -9.62 1.41
CA LEU A 8 44.52 -8.78 0.61
C LEU A 8 44.47 -9.26 -0.85
N VAL A 9 44.11 -8.38 -1.78
CA VAL A 9 44.15 -8.63 -3.22
C VAL A 9 45.56 -8.36 -3.74
N LEU A 10 46.16 -9.36 -4.41
CA LEU A 10 47.44 -9.25 -5.11
C LEU A 10 47.19 -9.42 -6.62
N VAL A 11 47.40 -8.34 -7.38
CA VAL A 11 47.41 -8.33 -8.84
C VAL A 11 48.82 -8.68 -9.31
N ALA A 12 48.94 -9.69 -10.17
CA ALA A 12 50.17 -9.98 -10.90
C ALA A 12 49.86 -10.05 -12.40
N SER A 13 50.36 -9.06 -13.14
CA SER A 13 50.46 -9.07 -14.60
C SER A 13 51.68 -9.87 -15.03
N ALA A 14 51.53 -10.71 -16.06
CA ALA A 14 52.65 -11.22 -16.84
C ALA A 14 52.27 -11.26 -18.32
N CYS A 15 53.07 -10.56 -19.11
CA CYS A 15 52.99 -10.47 -20.56
C CYS A 15 53.49 -11.76 -21.23
N SER A 16 52.92 -12.13 -22.37
CA SER A 16 53.67 -12.84 -23.41
C SER A 16 53.20 -12.41 -24.79
N SER A 17 54.19 -12.19 -25.65
CA SER A 17 54.19 -11.64 -27.00
C SER A 17 53.80 -12.66 -28.07
N GLY A 18 53.05 -12.22 -29.08
CA GLY A 18 52.85 -12.95 -30.33
C GLY A 18 52.44 -12.00 -31.45
N SER A 19 53.39 -11.68 -32.34
CA SER A 19 53.22 -10.84 -33.52
C SER A 19 52.47 -11.60 -34.64
N GLY A 20 51.45 -10.98 -35.21
CA GLY A 20 50.79 -11.42 -36.43
C GLY A 20 50.09 -10.24 -37.08
N ASP A 21 50.69 -9.73 -38.15
CA ASP A 21 50.12 -8.68 -39.01
C ASP A 21 48.82 -9.19 -39.66
N GLY A 22 47.72 -8.55 -39.29
CA GLY A 22 46.42 -8.69 -39.92
C GLY A 22 45.69 -7.36 -39.81
N THR A 23 45.62 -6.63 -40.91
CA THR A 23 44.80 -5.43 -41.06
C THR A 23 43.34 -5.74 -40.72
N SER A 24 42.90 -5.38 -39.52
CA SER A 24 41.49 -5.30 -39.13
C SER A 24 41.17 -3.87 -38.70
N VAL A 25 40.23 -3.26 -39.42
CA VAL A 25 39.62 -1.98 -39.10
C VAL A 25 39.00 -2.06 -37.71
N SER A 26 39.57 -1.31 -36.76
CA SER A 26 39.08 -1.22 -35.39
C SER A 26 37.95 -0.18 -35.34
N THR A 27 36.71 -0.64 -35.42
CA THR A 27 35.53 0.15 -35.03
C THR A 27 35.42 0.15 -33.51
N THR A 28 35.77 1.27 -32.89
CA THR A 28 35.50 1.56 -31.49
C THR A 28 33.99 1.58 -31.25
N PRO A 29 33.41 0.79 -30.33
CA PRO A 29 32.05 1.03 -29.87
C PRO A 29 32.05 2.29 -29.01
N PRO A 30 31.09 3.21 -29.18
CA PRO A 30 30.93 4.31 -28.24
C PRO A 30 30.52 3.75 -26.88
N THR A 31 31.17 4.23 -25.83
CA THR A 31 30.71 4.12 -24.46
C THR A 31 29.36 4.85 -24.36
N SER A 32 28.27 4.11 -24.50
CA SER A 32 26.93 4.61 -24.17
C SER A 32 26.83 4.60 -22.65
N ALA A 33 26.84 5.78 -22.04
CA ALA A 33 26.24 5.97 -20.74
C ALA A 33 24.81 5.42 -20.81
N GLY A 34 24.47 4.48 -19.93
CA GLY A 34 23.11 3.97 -19.83
C GLY A 34 22.17 5.13 -19.48
N PRO A 35 20.91 5.12 -19.95
CA PRO A 35 19.94 6.07 -19.48
C PRO A 35 19.71 5.80 -18.00
N THR A 36 20.03 6.78 -17.15
CA THR A 36 19.45 6.87 -15.81
C THR A 36 17.97 7.14 -16.02
N THR A 37 17.17 6.08 -16.03
CA THR A 37 15.71 6.21 -16.03
C THR A 37 15.30 6.65 -14.63
N THR A 38 15.36 7.96 -14.40
CA THR A 38 14.67 8.58 -13.27
C THR A 38 13.18 8.47 -13.54
N MET A 39 12.44 7.81 -12.66
CA MET A 39 10.97 7.80 -12.70
C MET A 39 10.46 9.26 -12.81
N PRO A 40 9.48 9.55 -13.67
CA PRO A 40 8.87 10.87 -13.70
C PRO A 40 8.18 11.11 -12.35
N ALA A 41 8.58 12.16 -11.65
CA ALA A 41 7.92 12.59 -10.43
C ALA A 41 6.45 12.97 -10.76
N PRO A 42 5.48 12.59 -9.92
CA PRO A 42 4.10 13.01 -10.10
C PRO A 42 4.02 14.55 -10.08
N THR A 43 3.19 15.10 -10.96
CA THR A 43 2.98 16.54 -11.05
C THR A 43 2.03 16.96 -9.92
N THR A 44 2.57 17.27 -8.74
CA THR A 44 1.79 17.81 -7.63
C THR A 44 1.49 19.29 -7.84
N THR A 45 0.21 19.63 -7.76
CA THR A 45 -0.28 20.99 -7.47
C THR A 45 0.52 21.54 -6.29
N THR A 46 1.00 22.77 -6.40
CA THR A 46 1.95 23.39 -5.48
C THR A 46 1.29 23.73 -4.15
N THR A 47 1.04 22.72 -3.33
CA THR A 47 0.88 22.86 -1.88
C THR A 47 2.29 22.84 -1.30
N GLU A 48 2.61 23.84 -0.48
CA GLU A 48 3.89 23.94 0.21
C GLU A 48 4.17 22.62 0.94
N VAL A 49 5.27 21.94 0.59
CA VAL A 49 5.63 20.65 1.19
C VAL A 49 5.80 20.86 2.70
N PRO A 50 5.01 20.19 3.57
CA PRO A 50 5.16 20.36 5.00
C PRO A 50 6.55 19.86 5.43
N GLY A 51 7.47 20.79 5.67
CA GLY A 51 8.79 20.46 6.18
C GLY A 51 8.69 19.82 7.56
N GLY A 52 9.45 18.75 7.78
CA GLY A 52 9.59 18.11 9.09
C GLY A 52 8.51 17.07 9.43
N TRP A 53 7.53 16.83 8.56
CA TRP A 53 6.58 15.73 8.78
C TRP A 53 7.20 14.37 8.46
N HIS A 54 7.00 13.43 9.37
CA HIS A 54 7.50 12.09 9.28
C HIS A 54 6.42 11.07 9.67
N LEU A 55 6.56 9.88 9.10
CA LEU A 55 5.81 8.69 9.41
C LEU A 55 6.75 7.72 10.14
N ALA A 56 6.28 7.09 11.21
CA ALA A 56 6.90 5.90 11.80
C ALA A 56 5.87 4.76 11.83
N TRP A 57 6.26 3.58 11.36
CA TRP A 57 5.41 2.39 11.40
C TRP A 57 6.23 1.11 11.50
N GLN A 58 5.59 0.04 11.97
CA GLN A 58 6.19 -1.29 12.00
C GLN A 58 5.21 -2.34 11.45
N PRO A 59 5.69 -3.50 10.97
CA PRO A 59 4.88 -4.64 10.55
C PRO A 59 3.77 -5.08 11.49
N THR A 60 4.09 -5.08 12.78
CA THR A 60 3.22 -5.42 13.89
C THR A 60 2.47 -4.18 14.38
N ALA A 61 1.49 -4.35 15.27
CA ALA A 61 0.87 -3.18 15.87
C ALA A 61 1.93 -2.38 16.65
N LEU A 62 1.89 -1.05 16.57
CA LEU A 62 2.66 -0.18 17.44
C LEU A 62 2.31 -0.48 18.91
N VAL A 63 3.32 -0.56 19.76
CA VAL A 63 3.10 -0.67 21.22
C VAL A 63 2.67 0.68 21.75
N GLU A 64 1.79 0.71 22.76
CA GLU A 64 1.30 1.96 23.37
C GLU A 64 2.45 2.92 23.79
N THR A 65 3.63 2.38 24.11
CA THR A 65 4.79 3.17 24.55
C THR A 65 5.49 3.94 23.43
N ILE A 66 5.25 3.63 22.15
CA ILE A 66 6.01 4.28 21.06
C ILE A 66 5.76 5.80 21.00
N SER A 67 4.56 6.25 21.33
CA SER A 67 4.24 7.68 21.30
C SER A 67 5.12 8.44 22.30
N ASP A 68 5.31 7.87 23.50
CA ASP A 68 6.16 8.46 24.54
C ASP A 68 7.64 8.39 24.15
N ASP A 69 8.08 7.27 23.56
CA ASP A 69 9.45 7.09 23.09
C ASP A 69 9.79 8.08 21.98
N LEU A 70 8.89 8.27 20.99
CA LEU A 70 9.04 9.27 19.94
C LEU A 70 9.06 10.68 20.51
N ALA A 71 8.11 11.02 21.39
CA ALA A 71 8.03 12.36 21.99
C ALA A 71 9.22 12.70 22.90
N ALA A 72 9.98 11.69 23.38
CA ALA A 72 11.18 11.90 24.18
C ALA A 72 12.42 12.26 23.34
N ILE A 73 12.40 12.04 22.03
CA ILE A 73 13.53 12.31 21.13
C ILE A 73 13.67 13.82 20.93
N ALA A 74 14.90 14.33 21.10
CA ALA A 74 15.18 15.74 20.90
C ALA A 74 14.90 16.14 19.43
N GLY A 75 14.10 17.19 19.25
CA GLY A 75 13.68 17.66 17.93
C GLY A 75 12.34 17.09 17.46
N VAL A 76 11.79 16.07 18.12
CA VAL A 76 10.42 15.62 17.86
C VAL A 76 9.41 16.59 18.49
N GLY A 77 8.44 17.01 17.70
CA GLY A 77 7.34 17.88 18.08
C GLY A 77 6.07 17.10 18.41
N THR A 78 4.94 17.55 17.88
CA THR A 78 3.66 16.83 17.98
C THR A 78 3.82 15.41 17.43
N VAL A 79 3.29 14.42 18.16
CA VAL A 79 3.15 13.03 17.71
C VAL A 79 1.66 12.71 17.69
N SER A 80 1.18 12.16 16.57
CA SER A 80 -0.18 11.69 16.41
C SER A 80 -0.16 10.21 16.05
N MET A 81 -0.66 9.39 16.98
CA MET A 81 -0.89 7.96 16.76
C MET A 81 -2.13 7.74 15.91
N VAL A 82 -2.05 6.82 14.95
CA VAL A 82 -3.17 6.42 14.11
C VAL A 82 -3.52 4.96 14.36
N ARG A 83 -4.73 4.75 14.85
CA ARG A 83 -5.34 3.43 15.04
C ARG A 83 -6.14 3.09 13.80
N VAL A 84 -5.78 1.99 13.15
CA VAL A 84 -6.47 1.54 11.94
C VAL A 84 -7.24 0.28 12.23
N GLY A 85 -8.46 0.24 11.74
CA GLY A 85 -9.23 -0.99 11.62
C GLY A 85 -10.31 -0.85 10.58
N ASP A 86 -11.19 -1.85 10.53
CA ASP A 86 -12.21 -1.94 9.50
C ASP A 86 -13.59 -2.01 10.15
N ALA A 87 -14.55 -1.38 9.49
CA ALA A 87 -15.95 -1.44 9.87
C ALA A 87 -16.84 -1.72 8.66
N HIS A 88 -18.12 -1.89 8.92
CA HIS A 88 -19.11 -2.24 7.92
C HIS A 88 -20.23 -1.21 7.91
N ILE A 89 -20.38 -0.48 6.82
CA ILE A 89 -21.48 0.45 6.60
C ILE A 89 -22.71 -0.36 6.18
N ALA A 90 -23.83 -0.13 6.86
CA ALA A 90 -25.13 -0.69 6.51
C ALA A 90 -25.96 0.27 5.66
N ARG A 91 -25.75 1.58 5.79
CA ARG A 91 -26.51 2.59 5.05
C ARG A 91 -25.79 3.93 5.02
N THR A 92 -25.96 4.68 3.95
CA THR A 92 -25.58 6.10 3.86
C THR A 92 -26.78 6.93 3.41
N ALA A 93 -26.88 8.17 3.88
CA ALA A 93 -27.99 9.05 3.53
C ALA A 93 -27.54 10.51 3.46
N LYS A 94 -28.26 11.29 2.66
CA LYS A 94 -28.14 12.74 2.61
C LYS A 94 -28.63 13.39 3.89
N ALA A 95 -28.19 14.62 4.14
CA ALA A 95 -28.68 15.44 5.26
C ALA A 95 -30.22 15.60 5.31
N ASP A 96 -30.90 15.51 4.16
CA ASP A 96 -32.36 15.54 4.06
C ASP A 96 -33.05 14.18 4.29
N GLY A 97 -32.27 13.13 4.55
CA GLY A 97 -32.72 11.76 4.77
C GLY A 97 -32.79 10.89 3.50
N THR A 98 -32.45 11.42 2.31
CA THR A 98 -32.44 10.65 1.06
C THR A 98 -31.37 9.55 1.11
N ILE A 99 -31.75 8.30 0.86
CA ILE A 99 -30.80 7.17 0.85
C ILE A 99 -29.84 7.28 -0.32
N VAL A 100 -28.54 7.09 -0.06
CA VAL A 100 -27.51 7.08 -1.10
C VAL A 100 -27.01 5.66 -1.37
N ASP A 101 -26.67 4.93 -0.31
CA ASP A 101 -26.28 3.51 -0.36
C ASP A 101 -27.08 2.71 0.68
N GLU A 102 -27.64 1.58 0.24
CA GLU A 102 -28.32 0.59 1.09
C GLU A 102 -28.08 -0.80 0.49
N PRO A 103 -27.05 -1.53 0.95
CA PRO A 103 -26.77 -2.89 0.52
C PRO A 103 -27.98 -3.82 0.74
N ALA A 104 -28.05 -4.89 -0.05
CA ALA A 104 -29.08 -5.91 0.12
C ALA A 104 -29.00 -6.58 1.50
N ASP A 105 -30.10 -7.18 1.97
CA ASP A 105 -30.17 -7.82 3.29
C ASP A 105 -28.98 -8.75 3.59
N GLY A 106 -28.31 -8.45 4.71
CA GLY A 106 -27.13 -9.15 5.20
C GLY A 106 -25.82 -8.81 4.47
N PHE A 107 -25.85 -7.93 3.48
CA PHE A 107 -24.66 -7.32 2.89
C PHE A 107 -24.34 -5.98 3.57
N VAL A 108 -23.09 -5.59 3.51
CA VAL A 108 -22.53 -4.35 4.04
C VAL A 108 -21.45 -3.81 3.11
N ILE A 109 -21.14 -2.52 3.21
CA ILE A 109 -19.99 -1.91 2.56
C ILE A 109 -18.82 -1.92 3.56
N PRO A 110 -17.77 -2.72 3.33
CA PRO A 110 -16.61 -2.76 4.21
C PRO A 110 -15.74 -1.53 4.01
N VAL A 111 -15.27 -0.90 5.09
CA VAL A 111 -14.48 0.34 5.02
C VAL A 111 -13.29 0.33 5.99
N GLU A 112 -12.16 0.89 5.55
CA GLU A 112 -11.03 1.19 6.44
C GLU A 112 -11.26 2.50 7.19
N ILE A 113 -11.04 2.51 8.51
CA ILE A 113 -11.22 3.66 9.37
C ILE A 113 -9.94 3.94 10.15
N HIS A 114 -9.58 5.22 10.22
CA HIS A 114 -8.47 5.71 11.02
C HIS A 114 -9.04 6.48 12.22
N ALA A 115 -8.77 5.97 13.43
CA ALA A 115 -9.08 6.65 14.67
C ALA A 115 -7.83 7.38 15.18
N VAL A 116 -7.98 8.66 15.51
CA VAL A 116 -6.87 9.57 15.85
C VAL A 116 -7.17 10.41 17.07
N ASP A 117 -6.14 10.89 17.77
CA ASP A 117 -6.31 12.04 18.66
C ASP A 117 -6.54 13.29 17.80
N ALA A 118 -7.77 13.82 17.84
CA ALA A 118 -8.17 14.92 16.98
C ALA A 118 -7.32 16.19 17.15
N THR A 119 -6.85 16.47 18.37
CA THR A 119 -6.07 17.70 18.63
C THR A 119 -4.67 17.57 18.06
N ALA A 120 -3.99 16.44 18.33
CA ALA A 120 -2.65 16.18 17.83
C ALA A 120 -2.64 15.93 16.31
N HIS A 121 -3.63 15.22 15.77
CA HIS A 121 -3.69 14.89 14.36
C HIS A 121 -4.03 16.10 13.47
N ALA A 122 -4.77 17.09 14.01
CA ALA A 122 -5.06 18.32 13.29
C ALA A 122 -3.81 19.12 12.88
N ASP A 123 -2.67 18.92 13.54
CA ASP A 123 -1.40 19.54 13.14
C ASP A 123 -0.83 18.95 11.83
N PHE A 124 -1.33 17.78 11.41
CA PHE A 124 -0.96 17.06 10.18
C PHE A 124 -2.02 17.16 9.08
N VAL A 125 -3.07 17.95 9.30
CA VAL A 125 -4.12 18.22 8.32
C VAL A 125 -4.10 19.72 8.01
N PRO A 126 -3.82 20.15 6.77
CA PRO A 126 -3.77 21.56 6.45
C PRO A 126 -5.16 22.16 6.25
N GLY A 127 -5.21 23.50 6.33
CA GLY A 127 -6.40 24.26 5.97
C GLY A 127 -7.56 24.13 6.97
N PRO A 128 -8.79 24.48 6.54
CA PRO A 128 -9.98 24.51 7.40
C PRO A 128 -10.32 23.16 8.04
N GLN A 129 -9.92 22.04 7.42
CA GLN A 129 -10.14 20.69 7.92
C GLN A 129 -9.42 20.45 9.26
N SER A 130 -8.30 21.14 9.50
CA SER A 130 -7.62 21.16 10.80
C SER A 130 -8.55 21.64 11.92
N ASP A 131 -9.30 22.72 11.67
CA ASP A 131 -10.23 23.30 12.63
C ASP A 131 -11.47 22.43 12.82
N VAL A 132 -11.95 21.80 11.75
CA VAL A 132 -13.05 20.82 11.81
C VAL A 132 -12.62 19.65 12.70
N LEU A 133 -11.44 19.08 12.47
CA LEU A 133 -10.93 17.96 13.24
C LEU A 133 -10.81 18.32 14.74
N ARG A 134 -10.22 19.48 15.08
CA ARG A 134 -10.14 19.95 16.48
C ARG A 134 -11.50 20.15 17.15
N ALA A 135 -12.52 20.51 16.39
CA ALA A 135 -13.87 20.74 16.89
C ALA A 135 -14.78 19.50 16.80
N MET A 136 -14.30 18.42 16.19
CA MET A 136 -15.10 17.24 15.85
C MET A 136 -15.64 16.57 17.10
N SER A 137 -16.95 16.34 17.10
CA SER A 137 -17.63 15.65 18.19
C SER A 137 -17.54 14.13 18.05
N ASP A 138 -17.96 13.46 19.11
CA ASP A 138 -17.95 12.02 19.24
C ASP A 138 -18.83 11.25 18.23
N ASN A 139 -19.73 11.92 17.51
CA ASN A 139 -20.59 11.29 16.49
C ASN A 139 -20.36 11.89 15.10
N GLU A 140 -19.19 12.51 14.91
CA GLU A 140 -18.78 13.09 13.64
C GLU A 140 -17.55 12.35 13.10
N VAL A 141 -17.44 12.37 11.77
CA VAL A 141 -16.32 11.80 11.03
C VAL A 141 -15.88 12.72 9.91
N LEU A 142 -14.62 12.59 9.51
CA LEU A 142 -14.15 13.10 8.22
C LEU A 142 -14.13 11.97 7.20
N LEU A 143 -14.33 12.30 5.93
CA LEU A 143 -14.09 11.39 4.82
C LEU A 143 -12.86 11.82 4.02
N GLY A 144 -12.04 10.85 3.61
CA GLY A 144 -11.11 11.06 2.51
C GLY A 144 -11.87 11.44 1.23
N SER A 145 -11.27 12.27 0.37
CA SER A 145 -11.87 12.72 -0.88
C SER A 145 -12.35 11.57 -1.75
N THR A 146 -11.57 10.50 -1.87
CA THR A 146 -11.94 9.31 -2.64
C THR A 146 -13.15 8.60 -2.04
N SER A 147 -13.18 8.45 -0.71
CA SER A 147 -14.31 7.83 0.00
C SER A 147 -15.60 8.63 -0.12
N ALA A 148 -15.53 9.96 -0.01
CA ALA A 148 -16.67 10.84 -0.22
C ALA A 148 -17.22 10.73 -1.64
N ALA A 149 -16.34 10.66 -2.65
CA ALA A 149 -16.73 10.49 -4.05
C ALA A 149 -17.40 9.14 -4.32
N LEU A 150 -16.78 8.03 -3.87
CA LEU A 150 -17.32 6.66 -4.01
C LEU A 150 -18.75 6.55 -3.48
N ARG A 151 -18.99 7.14 -2.30
CA ARG A 151 -20.27 7.09 -1.59
C ARG A 151 -21.19 8.26 -1.91
N ARG A 152 -20.74 9.19 -2.75
CA ARG A 152 -21.47 10.40 -3.14
C ARG A 152 -21.96 11.18 -1.91
N LEU A 153 -21.14 11.30 -0.87
CA LEU A 153 -21.48 11.99 0.39
C LEU A 153 -20.81 13.37 0.47
N ASP A 154 -21.46 14.27 1.19
CA ASP A 154 -20.98 15.63 1.48
C ASP A 154 -21.15 15.94 2.99
N VAL A 155 -20.65 17.08 3.43
CA VAL A 155 -20.78 17.55 4.81
C VAL A 155 -22.25 17.64 5.22
N GLY A 156 -22.58 17.05 6.37
CA GLY A 156 -23.93 16.93 6.92
C GLY A 156 -24.66 15.65 6.55
N ASP A 157 -24.13 14.85 5.62
CA ASP A 157 -24.67 13.53 5.30
C ASP A 157 -24.36 12.53 6.43
N THR A 158 -25.10 11.42 6.48
CA THR A 158 -25.01 10.43 7.56
C THR A 158 -24.56 9.07 7.07
N ILE A 159 -23.83 8.36 7.94
CA ILE A 159 -23.38 6.99 7.75
C ILE A 159 -23.90 6.17 8.92
N THR A 160 -24.61 5.08 8.63
CA THR A 160 -25.04 4.10 9.63
C THR A 160 -24.21 2.83 9.46
N PHE A 161 -23.48 2.44 10.51
CA PHE A 161 -22.73 1.19 10.56
C PHE A 161 -23.64 0.00 10.89
N SER A 162 -23.16 -1.22 10.64
CA SER A 162 -23.92 -2.47 10.81
C SER A 162 -24.30 -2.79 12.25
N ASP A 163 -23.62 -2.19 13.22
CA ASP A 163 -23.95 -2.27 14.66
C ASP A 163 -25.01 -1.24 15.08
N GLY A 164 -25.43 -0.36 14.16
CA GLY A 164 -26.42 0.69 14.39
C GLY A 164 -25.83 2.04 14.82
N LEU A 165 -24.50 2.18 14.91
CA LEU A 165 -23.88 3.48 15.13
C LEU A 165 -24.17 4.39 13.93
N GLU A 166 -24.72 5.57 14.20
CA GLU A 166 -24.94 6.62 13.20
C GLU A 166 -23.97 7.77 13.46
N VAL A 167 -23.28 8.21 12.41
CA VAL A 167 -22.34 9.34 12.43
C VAL A 167 -22.65 10.33 11.33
N THR A 168 -22.27 11.58 11.53
CA THR A 168 -22.42 12.67 10.56
C THR A 168 -21.07 13.01 9.93
N VAL A 169 -21.05 13.26 8.62
CA VAL A 169 -19.86 13.77 7.92
C VAL A 169 -19.66 15.23 8.30
N ALA A 170 -18.61 15.53 9.07
CA ALA A 170 -18.28 16.91 9.47
C ALA A 170 -17.35 17.62 8.47
N GLY A 171 -16.63 16.85 7.65
CA GLY A 171 -15.69 17.41 6.67
C GLY A 171 -15.19 16.37 5.67
N ILE A 172 -14.64 16.87 4.57
CA ILE A 172 -13.92 16.10 3.56
C ILE A 172 -12.50 16.64 3.49
N VAL A 173 -11.53 15.73 3.47
CA VAL A 173 -10.10 16.02 3.50
C VAL A 173 -9.40 15.27 2.36
N ASP A 174 -8.37 15.87 1.75
CA ASP A 174 -7.59 15.20 0.72
C ASP A 174 -6.94 13.93 1.29
N ASP A 175 -6.98 12.87 0.50
CA ASP A 175 -6.54 11.52 0.91
C ASP A 175 -5.09 11.49 1.42
N ASP A 176 -4.21 12.35 0.86
CA ASP A 176 -2.80 12.47 1.25
C ASP A 176 -2.59 12.81 2.73
N TYR A 177 -3.50 13.57 3.34
CA TYR A 177 -3.36 14.04 4.73
C TYR A 177 -3.96 13.10 5.77
N VAL A 178 -4.65 12.06 5.32
CA VAL A 178 -5.30 11.07 6.20
C VAL A 178 -4.85 9.65 5.90
N GLY A 179 -3.69 9.50 5.23
CA GLY A 179 -3.15 8.18 4.89
C GLY A 179 -4.08 7.37 3.99
N ASP A 180 -4.86 8.05 3.15
CA ASP A 180 -5.85 7.48 2.23
C ASP A 180 -6.93 6.66 2.97
N ALA A 181 -7.28 7.09 4.20
CA ALA A 181 -8.36 6.54 5.00
C ALA A 181 -9.72 6.79 4.36
N GLU A 182 -10.62 5.80 4.42
CA GLU A 182 -11.99 6.03 3.96
C GLU A 182 -12.80 6.88 4.95
N ILE A 183 -12.54 6.71 6.24
CA ILE A 183 -13.19 7.46 7.33
C ILE A 183 -12.13 7.79 8.38
N VAL A 184 -12.15 9.03 8.88
CA VAL A 184 -11.37 9.45 10.06
C VAL A 184 -12.30 9.80 11.21
N THR A 185 -12.00 9.31 12.41
CA THR A 185 -12.78 9.59 13.62
C THR A 185 -11.90 9.93 14.80
N ALA A 186 -12.43 10.73 15.74
CA ALA A 186 -11.82 10.99 17.03
C ALA A 186 -12.20 9.89 18.06
N ARG A 187 -13.18 9.05 17.75
CA ARG A 187 -13.67 7.97 18.62
C ARG A 187 -12.82 6.73 18.49
N SER A 188 -12.48 6.13 19.62
CA SER A 188 -11.76 4.85 19.65
C SER A 188 -12.22 3.91 20.76
N ASP A 189 -13.30 4.26 21.46
CA ASP A 189 -13.84 3.59 22.65
C ASP A 189 -15.02 2.64 22.35
N LEU A 190 -15.55 2.65 21.12
CA LEU A 190 -16.71 1.84 20.74
C LEU A 190 -16.33 0.40 20.36
N GLU A 191 -17.29 -0.52 20.50
CA GLU A 191 -17.10 -1.95 20.16
C GLU A 191 -16.71 -2.15 18.69
N VAL A 192 -17.30 -1.39 17.76
CA VAL A 192 -16.90 -1.39 16.34
C VAL A 192 -15.43 -1.04 16.13
N PHE A 193 -14.81 -0.34 17.09
CA PHE A 193 -13.39 0.04 17.06
C PHE A 193 -12.52 -0.83 17.98
N ALA A 194 -13.09 -1.81 18.69
CA ALA A 194 -12.35 -2.62 19.67
C ALA A 194 -11.22 -3.46 19.06
N THR A 195 -11.28 -3.72 17.75
CA THR A 195 -10.25 -4.44 16.98
C THR A 195 -9.21 -3.52 16.36
N PHE A 196 -9.33 -2.20 16.52
CA PHE A 196 -8.42 -1.24 15.91
C PHE A 196 -7.06 -1.30 16.61
N LEU A 197 -6.02 -1.34 15.80
CA LEU A 197 -4.64 -1.46 16.25
C LEU A 197 -3.92 -0.15 15.93
N ASP A 198 -3.07 0.32 16.83
CA ASP A 198 -2.09 1.33 16.49
C ASP A 198 -1.22 0.78 15.34
N LYS A 199 -1.24 1.46 14.19
CA LYS A 199 -0.52 1.00 13.00
C LYS A 199 0.66 1.86 12.65
N TYR A 200 0.52 3.16 12.86
CA TYR A 200 1.56 4.12 12.52
C TYR A 200 1.39 5.40 13.33
N ALA A 201 2.46 6.19 13.39
CA ALA A 201 2.47 7.52 13.96
C ALA A 201 2.90 8.52 12.88
N VAL A 202 2.25 9.68 12.86
CA VAL A 202 2.75 10.85 12.14
C VAL A 202 3.27 11.85 13.16
N PHE A 203 4.43 12.43 12.89
CA PHE A 203 5.08 13.33 13.84
C PHE A 203 5.91 14.39 13.14
N TRP A 204 6.16 15.49 13.84
CA TRP A 204 7.09 16.50 13.39
C TRP A 204 8.49 16.22 13.94
N PHE A 205 9.52 16.43 13.13
CA PHE A 205 10.92 16.33 13.54
C PHE A 205 11.79 17.42 12.89
N ASP A 206 12.56 18.11 13.72
CA ASP A 206 13.60 19.07 13.32
C ASP A 206 14.96 18.62 13.84
N GLY A 207 15.76 18.12 12.91
CA GLY A 207 17.07 17.57 13.15
C GLY A 207 17.58 16.80 11.95
N GLU A 208 18.73 16.18 12.11
CA GLU A 208 19.30 15.32 11.08
C GLU A 208 18.60 13.96 11.07
N ARG A 209 18.16 13.53 9.89
CA ARG A 209 17.39 12.30 9.72
C ARG A 209 18.12 11.05 10.24
N ALA A 210 19.43 10.99 10.04
CA ALA A 210 20.25 9.87 10.48
C ALA A 210 20.26 9.72 12.01
N ASP A 211 20.14 10.83 12.74
CA ASP A 211 20.09 10.82 14.21
C ASP A 211 18.73 10.27 14.68
N LEU A 212 17.63 10.68 14.03
CA LEU A 212 16.30 10.11 14.28
C LEU A 212 16.29 8.60 14.04
N GLU A 213 16.79 8.14 12.89
CA GLU A 213 16.83 6.71 12.55
C GLU A 213 17.70 5.90 13.53
N ALA A 214 18.78 6.48 14.04
CA ALA A 214 19.60 5.83 15.06
C ALA A 214 18.89 5.73 16.43
N GLU A 215 18.05 6.72 16.79
CA GLU A 215 17.26 6.72 18.02
C GLU A 215 16.08 5.72 17.94
N VAL A 216 15.45 5.57 16.78
CA VAL A 216 14.25 4.73 16.58
C VAL A 216 14.52 3.41 15.85
N GLU A 217 15.78 3.04 15.62
CA GLU A 217 16.18 1.85 14.84
C GLU A 217 15.34 0.62 15.22
N THR A 218 15.11 0.45 16.53
CA THR A 218 14.17 -0.54 17.06
C THR A 218 13.33 0.03 18.19
N ILE A 219 12.05 -0.29 18.22
CA ILE A 219 11.15 0.01 19.34
C ILE A 219 10.46 -1.29 19.77
N ALA A 220 10.45 -1.56 21.08
CA ALA A 220 10.02 -2.84 21.64
C ALA A 220 10.70 -4.09 21.01
N GLY A 221 11.90 -3.92 20.45
CA GLY A 221 12.67 -5.00 19.82
C GLY A 221 12.32 -5.28 18.36
N GLU A 222 11.43 -4.49 17.75
CA GLU A 222 11.06 -4.59 16.34
C GLU A 222 11.64 -3.41 15.54
N PRO A 223 12.06 -3.62 14.28
CA PRO A 223 12.52 -2.53 13.42
C PRO A 223 11.40 -1.52 13.14
N VAL A 224 11.70 -0.24 13.26
CA VAL A 224 10.79 0.84 12.86
C VAL A 224 11.17 1.34 11.49
N THR A 225 10.19 1.42 10.60
CA THR A 225 10.34 2.12 9.33
C THR A 225 9.94 3.57 9.54
N VAL A 226 10.85 4.48 9.19
CA VAL A 226 10.56 5.91 9.19
C VAL A 226 10.53 6.42 7.75
N ARG A 227 9.64 7.36 7.43
CA ARG A 227 9.58 8.05 6.13
C ARG A 227 9.41 9.54 6.34
N ALA A 228 10.06 10.35 5.51
CA ALA A 228 9.78 11.77 5.41
C ALA A 228 8.67 12.02 4.39
N TRP A 229 8.02 13.17 4.49
CA TRP A 229 6.98 13.55 3.54
C TRP A 229 7.53 13.56 2.11
N GLY A 230 6.78 12.95 1.17
CA GLY A 230 7.18 12.81 -0.22
C GLY A 230 8.10 11.62 -0.54
N GLU A 231 8.57 10.87 0.46
CA GLU A 231 9.27 9.59 0.22
C GLU A 231 8.32 8.43 -0.09
N VAL A 232 7.05 8.57 0.30
CA VAL A 232 5.98 7.61 0.09
C VAL A 232 4.76 8.34 -0.46
N LEU A 233 3.85 7.60 -1.12
CA LEU A 233 2.65 8.18 -1.74
C LEU A 233 1.78 8.89 -0.71
N VAL A 234 1.52 8.22 0.41
CA VAL A 234 0.72 8.72 1.52
C VAL A 234 1.29 8.17 2.82
N PHE A 235 1.13 8.92 3.92
CA PHE A 235 1.57 8.47 5.23
C PHE A 235 0.63 7.41 5.79
N ARG A 236 0.99 6.14 5.63
CA ARG A 236 0.24 5.00 6.18
C ARG A 236 1.14 3.80 6.44
N HIS A 237 0.63 2.88 7.25
CA HIS A 237 1.20 1.54 7.34
C HIS A 237 1.07 0.81 6.00
N GLY A 238 2.06 -0.02 5.63
CA GLY A 238 2.06 -0.65 4.31
C GLY A 238 2.25 0.38 3.18
N ASP A 239 3.19 1.31 3.37
CA ASP A 239 3.53 2.40 2.44
C ASP A 239 4.01 1.95 1.04
N SER A 240 4.18 0.66 0.84
CA SER A 240 4.60 0.02 -0.42
C SER A 240 3.43 -0.55 -1.23
N VAL A 241 2.19 -0.38 -0.75
CA VAL A 241 0.94 -0.83 -1.39
C VAL A 241 -0.12 0.28 -1.40
N ARG A 242 -1.10 0.19 -2.31
CA ARG A 242 -2.22 1.14 -2.37
C ARG A 242 -3.25 0.83 -1.28
N SER A 243 -4.13 1.80 -0.99
CA SER A 243 -5.18 1.67 0.02
C SER A 243 -6.41 0.92 -0.50
N GLN A 244 -7.29 0.55 0.43
CA GLN A 244 -8.62 0.04 0.06
C GLN A 244 -9.41 1.07 -0.74
N ALA A 245 -9.32 2.37 -0.38
CA ALA A 245 -9.99 3.45 -1.11
C ALA A 245 -9.52 3.49 -2.57
N ALA A 246 -8.20 3.44 -2.80
CA ALA A 246 -7.61 3.44 -4.13
C ALA A 246 -7.99 2.19 -4.95
N PHE A 247 -8.02 1.01 -4.34
CA PHE A 247 -8.49 -0.21 -5.02
C PHE A 247 -9.97 -0.13 -5.39
N LYS A 248 -10.82 0.44 -4.54
CA LYS A 248 -12.24 0.64 -4.82
C LYS A 248 -12.49 1.68 -5.91
N ASP A 249 -11.71 2.74 -5.93
CA ASP A 249 -11.76 3.75 -6.99
C ASP A 249 -11.37 3.14 -8.34
N ARG A 250 -10.30 2.34 -8.37
CA ARG A 250 -9.78 1.75 -9.61
C ARG A 250 -10.61 0.57 -10.13
N PHE A 251 -11.00 -0.35 -9.24
CA PHE A 251 -11.61 -1.64 -9.60
C PHE A 251 -13.09 -1.73 -9.21
N GLY A 252 -13.64 -0.67 -8.65
CA GLY A 252 -15.02 -0.60 -8.19
C GLY A 252 -15.21 -1.13 -6.77
N GLU A 253 -16.09 -0.47 -6.03
CA GLU A 253 -16.54 -0.93 -4.71
C GLU A 253 -17.57 -2.06 -4.85
N PHE A 254 -17.51 -3.02 -3.92
CA PHE A 254 -18.49 -4.10 -3.79
C PHE A 254 -18.99 -4.21 -2.36
N THR A 255 -20.20 -4.77 -2.22
CA THR A 255 -20.72 -5.16 -0.91
C THR A 255 -20.31 -6.58 -0.57
N ILE A 256 -20.25 -6.87 0.74
CA ILE A 256 -19.92 -8.21 1.26
C ILE A 256 -20.97 -8.68 2.26
N ARG A 257 -21.19 -9.98 2.34
CA ARG A 257 -21.87 -10.64 3.45
C ARG A 257 -20.80 -11.40 4.26
N PRO A 258 -20.41 -10.90 5.46
CA PRO A 258 -19.37 -11.52 6.27
C PRO A 258 -19.75 -12.93 6.74
N GLY A 259 -18.77 -13.84 6.82
CA GLY A 259 -18.98 -15.19 7.35
C GLY A 259 -17.69 -15.92 7.75
N GLY A 260 -17.52 -16.22 9.04
CA GLY A 260 -16.52 -17.19 9.52
C GLY A 260 -15.06 -16.97 9.07
N GLY A 261 -14.62 -15.71 8.92
CA GLY A 261 -13.25 -15.36 8.46
C GLY A 261 -13.10 -15.22 6.94
N THR A 262 -14.17 -15.42 6.18
CA THR A 262 -14.30 -15.08 4.76
C THR A 262 -15.56 -14.23 4.56
N PHE A 263 -15.92 -13.95 3.32
CA PHE A 263 -17.16 -13.27 2.99
C PHE A 263 -17.69 -13.71 1.63
N GLU A 264 -19.01 -13.62 1.46
CA GLU A 264 -19.63 -13.65 0.15
C GLU A 264 -19.58 -12.26 -0.45
N GLN A 265 -18.90 -12.11 -1.59
CA GLN A 265 -18.89 -10.87 -2.37
C GLN A 265 -20.23 -10.69 -3.12
N GLU A 266 -20.61 -9.47 -3.48
CA GLU A 266 -21.82 -9.24 -4.26
C GLU A 266 -21.77 -9.91 -5.65
N ARG A 267 -22.83 -10.63 -6.03
CA ARG A 267 -22.88 -11.35 -7.30
C ARG A 267 -22.81 -10.44 -8.52
N ALA A 268 -23.54 -9.33 -8.51
CA ALA A 268 -23.60 -8.42 -9.65
C ALA A 268 -22.22 -7.84 -9.97
N TRP A 269 -21.52 -7.33 -8.96
CA TRP A 269 -20.15 -6.84 -9.10
C TRP A 269 -19.21 -7.92 -9.65
N ARG A 270 -19.30 -9.17 -9.17
CA ARG A 270 -18.45 -10.26 -9.70
C ARG A 270 -18.72 -10.59 -11.17
N GLU A 271 -19.99 -10.70 -11.54
CA GLU A 271 -20.39 -11.02 -12.92
C GLU A 271 -19.98 -9.93 -13.91
N GLU A 272 -19.93 -8.69 -13.42
CA GLU A 272 -19.34 -7.59 -14.15
C GLU A 272 -17.80 -7.73 -14.17
N ASN A 273 -17.15 -7.66 -13.02
CA ASN A 273 -15.74 -7.33 -12.97
C ASN A 273 -14.78 -8.52 -13.03
N ILE A 274 -15.22 -9.74 -12.72
CA ILE A 274 -14.35 -10.92 -12.67
C ILE A 274 -14.49 -11.77 -13.93
N VAL A 275 -13.38 -11.98 -14.63
CA VAL A 275 -13.30 -12.74 -15.88
C VAL A 275 -12.30 -13.87 -15.77
N THR A 276 -12.46 -14.90 -16.60
CA THR A 276 -11.48 -15.99 -16.74
C THR A 276 -10.92 -15.98 -18.15
N GLU A 277 -9.60 -15.85 -18.25
CA GLU A 277 -8.91 -15.78 -19.53
C GLU A 277 -7.69 -16.70 -19.56
N THR A 278 -7.22 -17.01 -20.77
CA THR A 278 -5.94 -17.69 -20.95
C THR A 278 -4.84 -16.66 -21.15
N ILE A 279 -3.85 -16.68 -20.25
CA ILE A 279 -2.70 -15.78 -20.21
C ILE A 279 -1.45 -16.57 -20.61
N PRO A 280 -0.55 -16.01 -21.45
CA PRO A 280 0.73 -16.62 -21.75
C PRO A 280 1.48 -16.98 -20.47
N LEU A 281 2.23 -18.08 -20.49
CA LEU A 281 3.00 -18.62 -19.36
C LEU A 281 2.16 -19.11 -18.15
N LEU A 282 1.11 -18.40 -17.74
CA LEU A 282 0.29 -18.70 -16.55
C LEU A 282 -0.89 -19.66 -16.83
N GLY A 283 -1.40 -19.74 -18.07
CA GLY A 283 -2.55 -20.58 -18.40
C GLY A 283 -3.88 -19.92 -18.07
N SER A 284 -4.85 -20.68 -17.54
CA SER A 284 -6.18 -20.15 -17.21
C SER A 284 -6.13 -19.35 -15.90
N VAL A 285 -6.51 -18.09 -15.95
CA VAL A 285 -6.42 -17.13 -14.85
C VAL A 285 -7.79 -16.46 -14.65
N THR A 286 -8.25 -16.38 -13.40
CA THR A 286 -9.48 -15.66 -13.02
C THR A 286 -9.12 -14.42 -12.21
N CYS A 287 -9.42 -13.23 -12.75
CA CYS A 287 -9.00 -11.93 -12.23
C CYS A 287 -10.06 -10.84 -12.50
N HIS A 288 -9.81 -9.63 -11.99
CA HIS A 288 -10.47 -8.43 -12.49
C HIS A 288 -10.22 -8.24 -14.00
N ARG A 289 -11.24 -7.82 -14.75
CA ARG A 289 -11.17 -7.56 -16.20
C ARG A 289 -10.10 -6.56 -16.63
N GLU A 290 -9.72 -5.65 -15.75
CA GLU A 290 -8.64 -4.69 -16.03
C GLU A 290 -7.26 -5.24 -15.63
N PHE A 291 -7.19 -5.97 -14.52
CA PHE A 291 -5.93 -6.54 -14.03
C PHE A 291 -5.45 -7.72 -14.90
N VAL A 292 -6.39 -8.49 -15.47
CA VAL A 292 -6.05 -9.59 -16.38
C VAL A 292 -5.32 -9.09 -17.63
N GLU A 293 -5.62 -7.87 -18.09
CA GLU A 293 -4.93 -7.26 -19.23
C GLU A 293 -3.50 -6.82 -18.87
N MET A 294 -3.27 -6.31 -17.66
CA MET A 294 -1.92 -6.00 -17.16
C MET A 294 -1.07 -7.28 -17.10
N LEU A 295 -1.63 -8.38 -16.55
CA LEU A 295 -0.96 -9.67 -16.50
C LEU A 295 -0.70 -10.24 -17.91
N ARG A 296 -1.66 -10.09 -18.82
CA ARG A 296 -1.49 -10.49 -20.23
C ARG A 296 -0.31 -9.78 -20.86
N GLN A 297 -0.25 -8.46 -20.71
CA GLN A 297 0.84 -7.66 -21.27
C GLN A 297 2.19 -8.07 -20.67
N ALA A 298 2.31 -8.14 -19.34
CA ALA A 298 3.57 -8.52 -18.68
C ALA A 298 4.07 -9.91 -19.11
N MET A 299 3.18 -10.90 -19.17
CA MET A 299 3.58 -12.26 -19.55
C MET A 299 3.90 -12.39 -21.05
N THR A 300 3.21 -11.63 -21.91
CA THR A 300 3.57 -11.55 -23.33
C THR A 300 4.95 -10.92 -23.51
N GLU A 301 5.22 -9.77 -22.87
CA GLU A 301 6.52 -9.10 -22.96
C GLU A 301 7.66 -9.99 -22.44
N LEU A 302 7.44 -10.71 -21.33
CA LEU A 302 8.41 -11.66 -20.79
C LEU A 302 8.67 -12.84 -21.74
N GLU A 303 7.63 -13.37 -22.38
CA GLU A 303 7.76 -14.45 -23.37
C GLU A 303 8.49 -13.97 -24.63
N GLU A 304 8.13 -12.80 -25.17
CA GLU A 304 8.76 -12.20 -26.35
C GLU A 304 10.23 -11.84 -26.12
N ALA A 305 10.61 -11.47 -24.90
CA ALA A 305 12.00 -11.28 -24.49
C ALA A 305 12.81 -12.59 -24.36
N GLY A 306 12.18 -13.75 -24.54
CA GLY A 306 12.82 -15.06 -24.40
C GLY A 306 12.93 -15.56 -22.95
N ASN A 307 12.27 -14.89 -22.01
CA ASN A 307 12.34 -15.14 -20.58
C ASN A 307 11.17 -16.00 -20.05
N GLY A 308 10.37 -16.61 -20.93
CA GLY A 308 9.27 -17.49 -20.52
C GLY A 308 9.67 -18.66 -19.62
N SER A 309 10.94 -19.10 -19.68
CA SER A 309 11.49 -20.15 -18.80
C SER A 309 11.64 -19.73 -17.33
N LYS A 310 11.41 -18.46 -17.00
CA LYS A 310 11.41 -17.92 -15.62
C LYS A 310 10.08 -18.15 -14.89
N ILE A 311 9.05 -18.59 -15.59
CA ILE A 311 7.73 -18.86 -15.00
C ILE A 311 7.57 -20.35 -14.73
N ASN A 312 7.29 -20.70 -13.48
CA ASN A 312 6.73 -22.00 -13.13
C ASN A 312 5.21 -21.88 -12.99
N ARG A 313 4.49 -22.27 -14.05
CA ARG A 313 3.02 -22.30 -14.06
C ARG A 313 2.43 -23.09 -12.88
N ALA A 314 3.07 -24.17 -12.45
CA ALA A 314 2.56 -25.00 -11.36
C ALA A 314 2.60 -24.27 -10.00
N SER A 315 3.41 -23.21 -9.89
CA SER A 315 3.58 -22.39 -8.68
C SER A 315 2.72 -21.13 -8.68
N TYR A 316 1.89 -20.92 -9.71
CA TYR A 316 0.88 -19.87 -9.70
C TYR A 316 -0.24 -20.20 -8.69
N GLN A 317 -0.52 -19.32 -7.74
CA GLN A 317 -1.52 -19.56 -6.66
C GLN A 317 -2.83 -18.78 -6.82
N GLY A 318 -3.02 -18.13 -7.97
CA GLY A 318 -4.29 -17.49 -8.32
C GLY A 318 -4.25 -15.98 -8.22
N CYS A 319 -5.42 -15.38 -8.46
CA CYS A 319 -5.58 -13.94 -8.55
C CYS A 319 -6.84 -13.47 -7.83
N TRP A 320 -8.02 -13.91 -8.27
CA TRP A 320 -9.27 -13.64 -7.54
C TRP A 320 -9.52 -14.68 -6.43
N ASN A 321 -9.51 -14.25 -5.17
CA ASN A 321 -9.83 -15.06 -4.00
C ASN A 321 -10.39 -14.17 -2.86
N PRO A 322 -11.72 -14.01 -2.77
CA PRO A 322 -12.37 -13.11 -1.82
C PRO A 322 -12.20 -13.59 -0.37
N ARG A 323 -11.47 -12.82 0.42
CA ARG A 323 -11.15 -13.15 1.82
C ARG A 323 -10.75 -11.91 2.61
N PHE A 324 -10.95 -11.98 3.91
CA PHE A 324 -10.27 -11.08 4.83
C PHE A 324 -8.78 -11.46 4.94
N ILE A 325 -7.94 -10.47 5.22
CA ILE A 325 -6.56 -10.70 5.64
C ILE A 325 -6.59 -11.39 7.01
N ALA A 326 -5.78 -12.44 7.18
CA ALA A 326 -5.80 -13.26 8.39
C ALA A 326 -5.71 -12.41 9.68
N ASN A 327 -6.59 -12.71 10.65
CA ASN A 327 -6.72 -12.03 11.93
C ASN A 327 -7.09 -10.53 11.84
N ARG A 328 -7.66 -10.08 10.71
CA ARG A 328 -8.17 -8.71 10.50
C ARG A 328 -9.52 -8.76 9.80
N LEU A 329 -10.22 -7.64 9.81
CA LEU A 329 -11.43 -7.41 9.00
C LEU A 329 -11.09 -6.74 7.65
N ALA A 330 -9.82 -6.38 7.44
CA ALA A 330 -9.33 -5.81 6.19
C ALA A 330 -9.49 -6.78 5.02
N ILE A 331 -9.92 -6.25 3.88
CA ILE A 331 -10.09 -7.04 2.66
C ILE A 331 -8.74 -7.27 1.99
N SER A 332 -8.45 -8.51 1.61
CA SER A 332 -7.28 -8.80 0.78
C SER A 332 -7.46 -8.23 -0.62
N HIS A 333 -6.41 -7.66 -1.23
CA HIS A 333 -6.44 -7.17 -2.62
C HIS A 333 -6.77 -8.26 -3.66
N HIS A 334 -6.55 -9.54 -3.34
CA HIS A 334 -7.07 -10.65 -4.15
C HIS A 334 -8.60 -10.66 -4.26
N SER A 335 -9.32 -10.04 -3.34
CA SER A 335 -10.78 -9.96 -3.38
C SER A 335 -11.28 -9.04 -4.50
N PHE A 336 -10.45 -8.07 -4.92
CA PHE A 336 -10.70 -7.26 -6.10
C PHE A 336 -10.32 -8.01 -7.39
N GLY A 337 -9.59 -9.13 -7.30
CA GLY A 337 -8.99 -9.78 -8.46
C GLY A 337 -7.85 -8.95 -9.07
N ALA A 338 -7.19 -8.12 -8.25
CA ALA A 338 -6.15 -7.18 -8.64
C ALA A 338 -4.81 -7.43 -7.91
N ALA A 339 -4.61 -8.67 -7.51
CA ALA A 339 -3.34 -9.23 -7.03
C ALA A 339 -3.16 -10.62 -7.63
N ALA A 340 -1.93 -11.08 -7.79
CA ALA A 340 -1.60 -12.38 -8.33
C ALA A 340 -0.36 -12.98 -7.67
N ASP A 341 -0.42 -14.28 -7.41
CA ASP A 341 0.67 -15.03 -6.81
C ASP A 341 1.43 -15.80 -7.89
N ILE A 342 2.58 -15.28 -8.33
CA ILE A 342 3.40 -15.83 -9.42
C ILE A 342 4.68 -16.41 -8.82
N ASN A 343 5.02 -17.65 -9.18
CA ASN A 343 6.17 -18.36 -8.63
C ASN A 343 6.17 -18.42 -7.08
N PHE A 344 4.97 -18.47 -6.47
CA PHE A 344 4.78 -18.16 -5.04
C PHE A 344 5.58 -19.05 -4.07
N PHE A 345 5.74 -20.33 -4.41
CA PHE A 345 6.49 -21.29 -3.60
C PHE A 345 7.94 -21.49 -4.06
N GLU A 346 8.40 -20.71 -5.04
CA GLU A 346 9.74 -20.89 -5.60
C GLU A 346 10.82 -20.25 -4.72
N PRO A 347 12.02 -20.85 -4.65
CA PRO A 347 13.13 -20.28 -3.91
C PRO A 347 13.67 -19.00 -4.57
N LEU A 348 14.12 -18.05 -3.75
CA LEU A 348 14.58 -16.73 -4.21
C LEU A 348 15.84 -16.78 -5.09
N ASP A 349 16.65 -17.83 -4.97
CA ASP A 349 17.86 -18.06 -5.78
C ASP A 349 17.67 -19.13 -6.86
N GLY A 350 16.43 -19.56 -7.10
CA GLY A 350 16.06 -20.58 -8.08
C GLY A 350 15.89 -20.07 -9.51
N PRO A 351 15.77 -20.99 -10.48
CA PRO A 351 15.50 -20.64 -11.88
C PRO A 351 14.14 -19.96 -12.10
N TYR A 352 13.21 -20.15 -11.16
CA TYR A 352 11.88 -19.54 -11.14
C TYR A 352 11.74 -18.53 -9.99
N SER A 353 12.83 -17.89 -9.59
CA SER A 353 12.78 -16.90 -8.51
C SER A 353 11.67 -15.87 -8.77
N PRO A 354 10.78 -15.60 -7.80
CA PRO A 354 9.80 -14.53 -7.96
C PRO A 354 10.46 -13.14 -7.94
N THR A 355 11.74 -13.08 -7.58
CA THR A 355 12.58 -11.86 -7.63
C THR A 355 13.50 -11.83 -8.85
N ASP A 356 13.29 -12.69 -9.85
CA ASP A 356 14.06 -12.64 -11.09
C ASP A 356 13.93 -11.25 -11.75
N PRO A 357 15.04 -10.56 -12.07
CA PRO A 357 14.98 -9.19 -12.56
C PRO A 357 14.15 -9.01 -13.83
N ASP A 358 14.14 -9.99 -14.73
CA ASP A 358 13.38 -9.89 -15.98
C ASP A 358 11.88 -10.00 -15.72
N LEU A 359 11.48 -10.86 -14.76
CA LEU A 359 10.09 -10.94 -14.29
C LEU A 359 9.65 -9.63 -13.63
N LEU A 360 10.47 -9.09 -12.72
CA LEU A 360 10.17 -7.84 -12.03
C LEU A 360 10.01 -6.67 -13.00
N VAL A 361 10.90 -6.54 -13.99
CA VAL A 361 10.81 -5.50 -15.02
C VAL A 361 9.51 -5.62 -15.82
N ALA A 362 9.12 -6.82 -16.24
CA ALA A 362 7.89 -7.04 -16.99
C ALA A 362 6.65 -6.65 -16.17
N LEU A 363 6.61 -6.96 -14.88
CA LEU A 363 5.49 -6.63 -14.00
C LEU A 363 5.44 -5.13 -13.65
N TYR A 364 6.59 -4.52 -13.34
CA TYR A 364 6.67 -3.09 -13.02
C TYR A 364 6.27 -2.20 -14.20
N THR A 365 6.61 -2.62 -15.42
CA THR A 365 6.28 -1.87 -16.65
C THR A 365 4.78 -1.73 -16.86
N VAL A 366 3.97 -2.68 -16.37
CA VAL A 366 2.50 -2.66 -16.47
C VAL A 366 1.82 -2.11 -15.21
N GLY A 367 2.58 -1.51 -14.29
CA GLY A 367 2.04 -0.86 -13.09
C GLY A 367 1.77 -1.79 -11.90
N LEU A 368 2.40 -2.96 -11.85
CA LEU A 368 2.37 -3.84 -10.69
C LEU A 368 3.54 -3.54 -9.74
N THR A 369 3.37 -3.84 -8.46
CA THR A 369 4.44 -3.91 -7.46
C THR A 369 4.67 -5.36 -7.04
N SER A 370 5.77 -5.62 -6.34
CA SER A 370 6.15 -6.94 -5.83
C SER A 370 6.38 -6.89 -4.33
N GLY A 371 5.93 -7.92 -3.63
CA GLY A 371 6.09 -8.03 -2.19
C GLY A 371 7.51 -8.28 -1.70
N HIS A 372 8.50 -8.49 -2.57
CA HIS A 372 9.84 -8.88 -2.13
C HIS A 372 10.62 -7.80 -1.37
N LEU A 373 10.28 -6.52 -1.55
CA LEU A 373 10.91 -5.39 -0.82
C LEU A 373 10.01 -4.82 0.27
N TRP A 374 8.83 -5.39 0.50
CA TRP A 374 7.98 -4.95 1.59
C TRP A 374 8.65 -5.23 2.93
N VAL A 375 8.33 -4.41 3.92
CA VAL A 375 8.84 -4.58 5.30
C VAL A 375 8.49 -5.96 5.84
N ASN A 376 7.33 -6.51 5.45
CA ASN A 376 7.01 -7.93 5.52
C ASN A 376 7.11 -8.54 4.12
N PRO A 377 8.24 -9.18 3.76
CA PRO A 377 8.42 -9.68 2.41
C PRO A 377 7.40 -10.75 2.05
N ASP A 378 6.77 -10.59 0.88
CA ASP A 378 5.95 -11.60 0.21
C ASP A 378 6.37 -11.71 -1.26
N PRO A 379 7.52 -12.34 -1.55
CA PRO A 379 8.19 -12.18 -2.84
C PRO A 379 7.39 -12.65 -4.05
N GLY A 380 6.52 -13.65 -3.87
CA GLY A 380 5.67 -14.21 -4.92
C GLY A 380 4.36 -13.47 -5.12
N HIS A 381 4.02 -12.51 -4.25
CA HIS A 381 2.82 -11.70 -4.35
C HIS A 381 3.08 -10.45 -5.18
N PHE A 382 2.21 -10.21 -6.15
CA PHE A 382 2.22 -9.03 -7.00
C PHE A 382 0.85 -8.39 -7.02
N GLU A 383 0.77 -7.08 -7.00
CA GLU A 383 -0.51 -6.38 -7.02
C GLU A 383 -0.41 -5.03 -7.72
N TRP A 384 -1.56 -4.47 -8.06
CA TRP A 384 -1.63 -3.14 -8.67
C TRP A 384 -1.06 -2.07 -7.73
N PHE A 385 -0.28 -1.14 -8.31
CA PHE A 385 0.24 0.01 -7.59
C PHE A 385 -0.06 1.32 -8.35
N ASP A 386 0.61 1.55 -9.47
CA ASP A 386 0.34 2.57 -10.49
C ASP A 386 1.45 2.51 -11.56
N SER A 387 1.19 3.00 -12.77
CA SER A 387 2.18 3.13 -13.86
C SER A 387 2.49 4.59 -14.19
#